data_AF-A0A9D6FX57-F1
#
_entry.id   AF-A0A9D6FX57-F1
#
_cell.length_a   1.000
_cell.length_b   1.000
_cell.length_c   1.000
_cell.angle_alpha   90.00
_cell.angle_beta   90.00
_cell.angle_gamma   90.00
#
_symmetry.space_group_name_H-M   'P 1'
#
loop_
_entity.id
_entity.type
_entity.pdbx_description
1 polymer ?
#
loop_
_entity_poly.entity_id
_entity_poly.type
_entity_poly.pdbx_seq_one_letter_code
_entity_poly.pdbx_strand_id
1 'polypeptide(L)'
;MSADKRVGEGSAPGAARLALAGALVLAASMPSTAARAQDADRSGEQIVRVQCVKCHESGKGGAPRIGDRTAWVERVKLGLDAVVRSAIRGHGAMPARGGMAELTDAEFRAAIVYMFRAGSGSKE
;
A
#
# COMPACT_ATOMS: atom_id res chain seq x y z
N MET A 1 3.82 -34.69 46.03
CA MET A 1 4.22 -35.89 45.26
C MET A 1 3.23 -36.01 44.11
N SER A 2 3.60 -35.80 42.86
CA SER A 2 4.56 -36.52 42.01
C SER A 2 3.84 -37.55 41.14
N ALA A 3 3.98 -37.35 39.82
CA ALA A 3 4.14 -38.39 38.79
C ALA A 3 2.89 -39.25 38.47
N ASP A 4 2.77 -39.91 37.31
CA ASP A 4 3.68 -40.15 36.16
C ASP A 4 2.73 -40.34 34.92
N LYS A 5 2.88 -39.73 33.74
CA LYS A 5 3.89 -39.93 32.66
C LYS A 5 3.47 -40.93 31.54
N ARG A 6 3.19 -40.35 30.36
CA ARG A 6 3.53 -40.79 28.97
C ARG A 6 3.12 -42.18 28.41
N VAL A 7 3.35 -42.25 27.09
CA VAL A 7 3.52 -43.41 26.17
C VAL A 7 2.17 -43.85 25.58
N GLY A 8 1.95 -43.89 24.27
CA GLY A 8 2.84 -44.40 23.20
C GLY A 8 2.56 -45.92 23.03
N GLU A 9 2.79 -46.61 21.92
CA GLU A 9 3.41 -46.32 20.62
C GLU A 9 3.01 -47.47 19.67
N GLY A 10 2.94 -47.22 18.36
CA GLY A 10 2.94 -48.28 17.34
C GLY A 10 1.66 -49.15 17.19
N SER A 11 1.59 -50.03 16.19
CA SER A 11 2.54 -50.22 15.08
C SER A 11 1.84 -50.81 13.85
N ALA A 12 2.39 -50.57 12.65
CA ALA A 12 1.85 -51.09 11.39
C ALA A 12 2.11 -52.60 11.22
N PRO A 13 1.35 -53.26 10.35
CA PRO A 13 1.86 -53.56 8.99
C PRO A 13 0.80 -53.25 7.90
N GLY A 14 1.05 -53.31 6.59
CA GLY A 14 2.27 -53.65 5.84
C GLY A 14 1.91 -54.24 4.48
N ALA A 15 2.15 -53.47 3.41
CA ALA A 15 2.22 -53.85 1.98
C ALA A 15 1.16 -54.80 1.33
N ALA A 16 0.44 -54.29 0.31
CA ALA A 16 0.38 -54.88 -1.04
C ALA A 16 -0.39 -53.98 -2.04
N ARG A 17 -0.17 -54.17 -3.34
CA ARG A 17 -0.68 -53.34 -4.45
C ARG A 17 -1.98 -53.90 -5.03
N LEU A 18 -2.88 -53.05 -5.55
CA LEU A 18 -3.58 -53.25 -6.83
C LEU A 18 -4.23 -51.94 -7.35
N ALA A 19 -4.87 -51.99 -8.52
CA ALA A 19 -4.95 -50.88 -9.48
C ALA A 19 -6.21 -49.96 -9.43
N LEU A 20 -6.16 -48.92 -10.28
CA LEU A 20 -7.15 -47.85 -10.55
C LEU A 20 -8.61 -48.33 -10.67
N ALA A 21 -9.56 -47.54 -10.13
CA ALA A 21 -10.62 -46.84 -10.89
C ALA A 21 -11.53 -45.98 -9.98
N GLY A 22 -12.05 -44.86 -10.50
CA GLY A 22 -13.27 -44.19 -10.00
C GLY A 22 -13.10 -43.08 -8.95
N ALA A 23 -13.14 -41.82 -9.41
CA ALA A 23 -13.50 -40.64 -8.60
C ALA A 23 -15.05 -40.57 -8.44
N LEU A 24 -15.74 -39.65 -7.77
CA LEU A 24 -15.51 -38.36 -7.10
C LEU A 24 -16.72 -38.20 -6.09
N VAL A 25 -16.79 -37.41 -5.02
CA VAL A 25 -16.11 -36.19 -4.52
C VAL A 25 -16.07 -36.24 -2.97
N LEU A 26 -15.20 -35.45 -2.33
CA LEU A 26 -15.51 -34.84 -1.02
C LEU A 26 -15.84 -33.36 -1.23
N ALA A 27 -17.06 -32.94 -0.94
CA ALA A 27 -17.45 -31.53 -0.95
C ALA A 27 -16.96 -30.83 0.34
N ALA A 28 -15.64 -30.65 0.47
CA ALA A 28 -15.07 -29.83 1.51
C ALA A 28 -15.32 -28.34 1.20
N SER A 29 -16.29 -27.73 1.88
CA SER A 29 -16.64 -26.32 1.76
C SER A 29 -15.52 -25.42 2.31
N MET A 30 -14.49 -25.16 1.51
CA MET A 30 -13.48 -24.15 1.85
C MET A 30 -14.01 -22.73 1.59
N PRO A 31 -13.74 -21.76 2.47
CA PRO A 31 -14.21 -20.40 2.32
C PRO A 31 -13.54 -19.73 1.12
N SER A 32 -14.34 -19.44 0.09
CA SER A 32 -13.93 -18.61 -1.03
C SER A 32 -13.90 -17.14 -0.62
N THR A 33 -12.82 -16.71 0.02
CA THR A 33 -12.33 -15.33 -0.12
C THR A 33 -11.24 -15.34 -1.17
N ALA A 34 -11.66 -15.25 -2.44
CA ALA A 34 -10.75 -14.92 -3.52
C ALA A 34 -10.20 -13.51 -3.23
N ALA A 35 -9.03 -13.45 -2.61
CA ALA A 35 -8.24 -12.23 -2.56
C ALA A 35 -7.97 -11.84 -4.01
N ARG A 36 -8.69 -10.82 -4.50
CA ARG A 36 -8.27 -10.12 -5.70
C ARG A 36 -6.86 -9.62 -5.41
N ALA A 37 -5.87 -10.15 -6.13
CA ALA A 37 -4.64 -9.44 -6.34
C ALA A 37 -5.02 -8.16 -7.10
N GLN A 38 -5.33 -7.12 -6.35
CA GLN A 38 -5.16 -5.76 -6.82
C GLN A 38 -3.66 -5.60 -7.03
N ASP A 39 -3.24 -5.07 -8.17
CA ASP A 39 -1.90 -4.50 -8.28
C ASP A 39 -1.67 -3.60 -7.07
N ALA A 40 -0.58 -3.82 -6.34
CA ALA A 40 -0.33 -3.08 -5.11
C ALA A 40 -0.21 -1.59 -5.43
N ASP A 41 -1.11 -0.76 -4.86
CA ASP A 41 -1.12 0.69 -5.04
C ASP A 41 0.31 1.24 -4.87
N ARG A 42 0.74 2.08 -5.82
CA ARG A 42 2.09 2.66 -5.81
C ARG A 42 2.28 3.47 -4.53
N SER A 43 3.44 3.32 -3.88
CA SER A 43 3.70 4.07 -2.65
C SER A 43 3.76 5.57 -2.94
N GLY A 44 3.33 6.38 -1.95
CA GLY A 44 3.39 7.84 -2.08
C GLY A 44 4.78 8.36 -2.40
N GLU A 45 5.82 7.72 -1.85
CA GLU A 45 7.21 8.04 -2.16
C GLU A 45 7.57 7.72 -3.62
N GLN A 46 7.19 6.55 -4.14
CA GLN A 46 7.45 6.15 -5.52
C GLN A 46 6.84 7.14 -6.51
N ILE A 47 5.59 7.55 -6.26
CA ILE A 47 4.87 8.57 -7.04
C ILE A 47 5.61 9.91 -6.99
N VAL A 48 6.06 10.32 -5.80
CA VAL A 48 6.79 11.58 -5.61
C VAL A 48 8.11 11.59 -6.38
N ARG A 49 8.93 10.53 -6.28
CA ARG A 49 10.22 10.40 -6.97
C ARG A 49 10.08 10.38 -8.50
N VAL A 50 9.01 9.80 -9.05
CA VAL A 50 8.81 9.71 -10.51
C VAL A 50 8.26 11.01 -11.10
N GLN A 51 7.43 11.75 -10.37
CA GLN A 51 6.69 12.89 -10.93
C GLN A 51 6.75 14.16 -10.08
N CYS A 52 6.44 14.11 -8.79
CA CYS A 52 6.23 15.32 -8.00
C CYS A 52 7.54 16.12 -7.80
N VAL A 53 8.70 15.45 -7.68
CA VAL A 53 10.02 16.10 -7.56
C VAL A 53 10.29 17.13 -8.67
N LYS A 54 9.80 16.88 -9.91
CA LYS A 54 10.00 17.73 -11.10
C LYS A 54 9.63 19.22 -10.88
N CYS A 55 8.75 19.49 -9.92
CA CYS A 55 8.47 20.85 -9.46
C CYS A 55 8.70 21.04 -7.95
N HIS A 56 8.37 20.05 -7.12
CA HIS A 56 8.39 20.19 -5.66
C HIS A 56 9.77 20.04 -5.02
N GLU A 57 10.81 19.60 -5.72
CA GLU A 57 12.17 19.56 -5.15
C GLU A 57 12.78 20.97 -5.02
N SER A 58 12.75 21.72 -6.14
CA SER A 58 13.25 23.09 -6.25
C SER A 58 12.23 24.17 -5.90
N GLY A 59 10.93 23.83 -5.85
CA GLY A 59 9.83 24.79 -5.66
C GLY A 59 9.45 25.54 -6.94
N LYS A 60 9.72 24.94 -8.11
CA LYS A 60 9.45 25.51 -9.44
C LYS A 60 8.00 26.01 -9.54
N GLY A 61 7.83 27.25 -10.02
CA GLY A 61 6.51 27.86 -10.18
C GLY A 61 5.76 28.15 -8.88
N GLY A 62 6.46 28.24 -7.74
CA GLY A 62 5.84 28.45 -6.43
C GLY A 62 5.29 27.18 -5.76
N ALA A 63 5.68 25.99 -6.27
CA ALA A 63 5.36 24.72 -5.65
C ALA A 63 5.91 24.66 -4.20
N PRO A 64 5.14 24.19 -3.20
CA PRO A 64 5.67 23.97 -1.87
C PRO A 64 6.78 22.91 -1.93
N ARG A 65 7.96 23.23 -1.41
CA ARG A 65 9.09 22.32 -1.49
C ARG A 65 8.83 21.06 -0.67
N ILE A 66 9.32 19.91 -1.13
CA ILE A 66 9.23 18.65 -0.37
C ILE A 66 9.88 18.89 0.98
N GLY A 67 9.08 18.74 2.03
CA GLY A 67 9.50 18.95 3.39
C GLY A 67 9.71 20.38 3.90
N ASP A 68 9.37 21.42 3.14
CA ASP A 68 9.30 22.78 3.68
C ASP A 68 8.06 22.93 4.59
N ARG A 69 8.22 22.57 5.87
CA ARG A 69 7.15 22.63 6.88
C ARG A 69 6.44 23.99 6.89
N THR A 70 7.17 25.10 6.72
CA THR A 70 6.59 26.45 6.74
C THR A 70 5.67 26.67 5.55
N ALA A 71 6.11 26.31 4.34
CA ALA A 71 5.27 26.37 3.14
C ALA A 71 4.07 25.41 3.20
N TRP A 72 4.22 24.25 3.86
CA TRP A 72 3.15 23.25 3.99
C TRP A 72 2.10 23.59 5.04
N VAL A 73 2.48 24.10 6.22
CA VAL A 73 1.56 24.47 7.31
C VAL A 73 0.50 25.46 6.84
N GLU A 74 0.90 26.49 6.09
CA GLU A 74 -0.01 27.47 5.50
C GLU A 74 -1.03 26.84 4.55
N ARG A 75 -0.61 25.84 3.76
CA ARG A 75 -1.46 25.16 2.76
C ARG A 75 -2.44 24.19 3.42
N VAL A 76 -2.07 23.53 4.52
CA VAL A 76 -2.95 22.59 5.24
C VAL A 76 -3.88 23.24 6.27
N LYS A 77 -3.96 24.58 6.34
CA LYS A 77 -4.86 25.31 7.24
C LYS A 77 -6.34 24.89 7.15
N LEU A 78 -6.81 24.49 5.96
CA LEU A 78 -8.16 23.98 5.72
C LEU A 78 -8.25 22.44 5.80
N GLY A 79 -7.24 21.79 6.38
CA GLY A 79 -7.10 20.35 6.44
C GLY A 79 -6.46 19.73 5.19
N LEU A 80 -5.82 18.57 5.38
CA LEU A 80 -5.17 17.81 4.31
C LEU A 80 -6.14 17.45 3.17
N ASP A 81 -7.40 17.12 3.48
CA ASP A 81 -8.40 16.76 2.47
C ASP A 81 -8.72 17.89 1.50
N ALA A 82 -8.70 19.15 1.95
CA ALA A 82 -8.88 20.30 1.09
C ALA A 82 -7.71 20.43 0.09
N VAL A 83 -6.48 20.20 0.56
CA VAL A 83 -5.27 20.19 -0.29
C VAL A 83 -5.33 19.06 -1.31
N VAL A 84 -5.66 17.83 -0.89
CA VAL A 84 -5.79 16.66 -1.77
C VAL A 84 -6.84 16.94 -2.86
N ARG A 85 -8.06 17.37 -2.50
CA ARG A 85 -9.12 17.70 -3.47
C ARG A 85 -8.72 18.82 -4.43
N SER A 86 -7.98 19.83 -3.96
CA SER A 86 -7.47 20.91 -4.82
C SER A 86 -6.45 20.37 -5.83
N ALA A 87 -5.46 19.61 -5.37
CA ALA A 87 -4.41 19.05 -6.21
C ALA A 87 -4.92 17.98 -7.19
N ILE A 88 -6.00 17.26 -6.88
CA ILE A 88 -6.67 16.34 -7.82
C ILE A 88 -7.18 17.12 -9.03
N ARG A 89 -7.84 18.26 -8.82
CA ARG A 89 -8.35 19.12 -9.91
C ARG A 89 -7.27 19.98 -10.58
N GLY A 90 -6.11 20.14 -9.94
CA GLY A 90 -5.07 21.08 -10.34
C GLY A 90 -5.31 22.48 -9.76
N HIS A 91 -4.23 23.24 -9.63
CA HIS A 91 -4.24 24.58 -9.04
C HIS A 91 -3.05 25.42 -9.52
N GLY A 92 -3.32 26.59 -10.12
CA GLY A 92 -2.26 27.46 -10.65
C GLY A 92 -1.40 26.74 -11.68
N ALA A 93 -0.09 26.69 -11.45
CA ALA A 93 0.86 25.96 -12.30
C ALA A 93 0.92 24.44 -12.05
N MET A 94 0.19 23.92 -11.05
CA MET A 94 0.14 22.48 -10.75
C MET A 94 -0.99 21.81 -11.57
N PRO A 95 -0.67 20.91 -12.52
CA PRO A 95 -1.70 20.19 -13.27
C PRO A 95 -2.49 19.21 -12.40
N ALA A 96 -3.69 18.83 -12.85
CA ALA A 96 -4.55 17.84 -12.23
C ALA A 96 -3.80 16.53 -11.95
N ARG A 97 -3.92 15.98 -10.72
CA ARG A 97 -3.16 14.81 -10.23
C ARG A 97 -1.64 14.91 -10.47
N GLY A 98 -1.07 16.11 -10.52
CA GLY A 98 0.34 16.32 -10.85
C GLY A 98 0.74 15.92 -12.28
N GLY A 99 -0.23 15.74 -13.18
CA GLY A 99 -0.03 15.32 -14.56
C GLY A 99 -0.10 13.80 -14.79
N MET A 100 -0.44 13.01 -13.76
CA MET A 100 -0.62 11.56 -13.87
C MET A 100 -2.10 11.22 -13.65
N ALA A 101 -2.85 11.15 -14.75
CA ALA A 101 -4.29 10.93 -14.74
C ALA A 101 -4.66 9.54 -14.18
N GLU A 102 -3.76 8.57 -14.31
CA GLU A 102 -3.92 7.18 -13.93
C GLU A 102 -3.67 6.89 -12.44
N LEU A 103 -3.30 7.89 -11.64
CA LEU A 103 -3.25 7.74 -10.18
C LEU A 103 -4.65 7.53 -9.59
N THR A 104 -4.79 6.59 -8.65
CA THR A 104 -5.97 6.56 -7.78
C THR A 104 -5.96 7.74 -6.79
N ASP A 105 -7.12 8.10 -6.24
CA ASP A 105 -7.19 9.14 -5.20
C ASP A 105 -6.45 8.73 -3.92
N ALA A 106 -6.29 7.42 -3.67
CA ALA A 106 -5.54 6.87 -2.54
C ALA A 106 -4.02 7.00 -2.77
N GLU A 107 -3.54 6.59 -3.94
CA GLU A 107 -2.15 6.78 -4.40
C GLU A 107 -1.73 8.25 -4.34
N PHE A 108 -2.55 9.14 -4.92
CA PHE A 108 -2.25 10.57 -4.96
C PHE A 108 -2.30 11.23 -3.57
N ARG A 109 -3.23 10.81 -2.71
CA ARG A 109 -3.23 11.20 -1.29
C ARG A 109 -1.95 10.76 -0.59
N ALA A 110 -1.50 9.52 -0.79
CA ALA A 110 -0.28 9.00 -0.19
C ALA A 110 0.95 9.82 -0.63
N ALA A 111 1.01 10.25 -1.89
CA ALA A 111 2.06 11.13 -2.41
C ALA A 111 2.08 12.51 -1.70
N ILE A 112 0.91 13.14 -1.52
CA ILE A 112 0.80 14.43 -0.80
C ILE A 112 1.19 14.26 0.68
N VAL A 113 0.73 13.19 1.32
CA VAL A 113 1.13 12.83 2.71
C VAL A 113 2.64 12.64 2.81
N TYR A 114 3.27 11.98 1.84
CA TYR A 114 4.72 11.81 1.82
C TYR A 114 5.45 13.15 1.72
N MET A 115 5.07 14.04 0.78
CA MET A 115 5.73 15.35 0.64
C MET A 115 5.57 16.23 1.89
N PHE A 116 4.42 16.16 2.55
CA PHE A 116 4.16 16.82 3.83
C PHE A 116 5.02 16.23 4.96
N ARG A 117 5.11 14.89 5.05
CA ARG A 117 5.81 14.18 6.11
C ARG A 117 7.33 14.10 5.94
N ALA A 118 7.87 14.17 4.73
CA ALA A 118 9.32 14.15 4.49
C ALA A 118 10.02 15.25 5.30
N GLY A 119 9.46 16.46 5.30
CA GLY A 119 9.91 17.60 6.13
C GLY A 119 9.78 17.41 7.63
N SER A 120 9.16 16.31 8.06
CA SER A 120 9.05 15.94 9.46
C SER A 120 9.93 14.77 9.88
N GLY A 121 10.71 14.16 8.97
CA GLY A 121 11.45 12.93 9.30
C GLY A 121 12.66 12.55 8.46
N SER A 122 12.97 13.16 7.31
CA SER A 122 14.17 12.81 6.54
C SER A 122 15.42 13.47 7.10
N LYS A 123 15.94 12.89 8.19
CA LYS A 123 17.35 12.97 8.61
C LYS A 123 18.06 11.72 8.08
N GLU A 124 18.87 11.89 7.05
CA GLU A 124 20.09 11.09 6.80
C GLU A 124 21.17 12.08 6.37
#